data_AF-A0A3S0RV74-F1
#
_entry.id   AF-A0A3S0RV74-F1
#
_cell.length_a   1.000
_cell.length_b   1.000
_cell.length_c   1.000
_cell.angle_alpha   90.00
_cell.angle_beta   90.00
_cell.angle_gamma   90.00
#
_symmetry.space_group_name_H-M   'P 1'
#
loop_
_entity.id
_entity.type
_entity.pdbx_description
1 polymer ?
#
loop_
_entity_poly.entity_id
_entity_poly.type
_entity_poly.pdbx_seq_one_letter_code
_entity_poly.pdbx_strand_id
1 'polypeptide(L)'
;MRSRTATEISKKRITGGGTPHVSIQEKRILVNKLIKTLAVGVMTIGAASAVAANQQTKTDQSPASKLMQVADNAAPNPDDPNAPPPGSRKPDGDAVYPNPVSDLAKKDGYKFDDGRYRNKDGDPQPVVTKDYTVDWGTWNGFRRYHDACHVCHGPNALGSTFAPALAESLKTMDYNTFVATVSGGRVVNRAGTEYVMPSFGSDKNIMCYIDDIYTYIKARSLYATDSKTGMPPGRPNGREDVSPEAKKAADDCTG
;
A
#
# COMPACT_ATOMS: atom_id res chain seq x y z
N MET A 1 -39.43 -36.54 -48.02
CA MET A 1 -40.54 -35.87 -47.29
C MET A 1 -39.93 -34.71 -46.48
N ARG A 2 -40.52 -33.51 -46.35
CA ARG A 2 -41.74 -33.14 -45.57
C ARG A 2 -41.68 -33.61 -44.10
N SER A 3 -41.99 -32.82 -43.05
CA SER A 3 -42.33 -31.38 -42.94
C SER A 3 -42.46 -30.96 -41.44
N ARG A 4 -42.42 -29.64 -41.15
CA ARG A 4 -43.22 -28.92 -40.11
C ARG A 4 -43.08 -29.33 -38.62
N THR A 5 -42.38 -28.54 -37.78
CA THR A 5 -42.82 -27.35 -36.98
C THR A 5 -43.51 -27.62 -35.62
N ALA A 6 -42.87 -27.12 -34.56
CA ALA A 6 -43.38 -26.44 -33.33
C ALA A 6 -44.71 -26.84 -32.65
N THR A 7 -44.67 -26.90 -31.31
CA THR A 7 -45.76 -26.51 -30.39
C THR A 7 -45.16 -26.11 -29.03
N GLU A 8 -45.55 -24.97 -28.47
CA GLU A 8 -45.29 -24.63 -27.06
C GLU A 8 -46.34 -25.27 -26.14
N ILE A 9 -45.98 -25.62 -24.91
CA ILE A 9 -46.96 -25.80 -23.82
C ILE A 9 -46.49 -25.03 -22.58
N SER A 10 -47.42 -24.35 -21.93
CA SER A 10 -47.15 -23.30 -20.96
C SER A 10 -47.22 -23.77 -19.49
N LYS A 11 -46.29 -23.25 -18.67
CA LYS A 11 -46.58 -22.68 -17.33
C LYS A 11 -47.25 -23.60 -16.28
N LYS A 12 -46.46 -23.99 -15.26
CA LYS A 12 -46.97 -24.03 -13.87
C LYS A 12 -45.97 -23.39 -12.90
N ARG A 13 -46.49 -22.55 -11.99
CA ARG A 13 -45.74 -21.73 -11.02
C ARG A 13 -46.05 -22.24 -9.61
N ILE A 14 -45.02 -22.50 -8.81
CA ILE A 14 -45.06 -22.63 -7.34
C ILE A 14 -43.75 -21.98 -6.85
N THR A 15 -43.68 -20.73 -6.38
CA THR A 15 -44.20 -20.12 -5.12
C THR A 15 -43.64 -20.73 -3.82
N GLY A 16 -42.49 -20.21 -3.42
CA GLY A 16 -41.84 -20.40 -2.11
C GLY A 16 -40.35 -20.08 -2.24
N GLY A 17 -39.69 -19.35 -1.35
CA GLY A 17 -40.17 -18.53 -0.23
C GLY A 17 -38.96 -17.71 0.25
N GLY A 18 -39.00 -16.38 0.12
CA GLY A 18 -37.79 -15.57 0.13
C GLY A 18 -37.39 -14.99 1.49
N THR A 19 -36.08 -14.97 1.76
CA THR A 19 -35.45 -14.07 2.73
C THR A 19 -34.62 -13.03 1.96
N PRO A 20 -34.92 -11.72 2.05
CA PRO A 20 -34.17 -10.70 1.32
C PRO A 20 -32.80 -10.46 1.98
N HIS A 21 -31.71 -10.69 1.23
CA HIS A 21 -30.38 -10.20 1.62
C HIS A 21 -30.35 -8.67 1.53
N VAL A 22 -30.52 -8.00 2.67
CA VAL A 22 -30.42 -6.54 2.79
C VAL A 22 -29.02 -6.07 2.39
N SER A 23 -28.96 -5.12 1.46
CA SER A 23 -27.70 -4.62 0.90
C SER A 23 -26.84 -3.91 1.94
N ILE A 24 -25.53 -4.10 1.87
CA ILE A 24 -24.53 -3.51 2.79
C ILE A 24 -24.59 -1.97 2.77
N GLN A 25 -25.09 -1.35 1.70
CA GLN A 25 -25.23 0.11 1.58
C GLN A 25 -26.23 0.71 2.58
N GLU A 26 -27.36 0.05 2.87
CA GLU A 26 -28.39 0.63 3.75
C GLU A 26 -27.92 0.73 5.21
N LYS A 27 -27.08 -0.22 5.65
CA LYS A 27 -26.52 -0.23 7.02
C LYS A 27 -25.63 0.98 7.31
N ARG A 28 -25.02 1.59 6.29
CA ARG A 28 -24.16 2.78 6.45
C ARG A 28 -24.95 4.06 6.74
N ILE A 29 -26.20 4.15 6.30
CA ILE A 29 -27.04 5.35 6.45
C ILE A 29 -27.56 5.48 7.89
N LEU A 30 -27.83 4.36 8.57
CA LEU A 30 -28.43 4.36 9.91
C LEU A 30 -27.42 4.78 11.00
N VAL A 31 -26.16 4.37 10.90
CA VAL A 31 -25.10 4.70 11.87
C VAL A 31 -24.88 6.21 11.96
N ASN A 32 -24.83 6.91 10.83
CA ASN A 32 -24.62 8.36 10.77
C ASN A 32 -25.79 9.20 11.31
N LYS A 33 -26.95 8.58 11.63
CA LYS A 33 -28.09 9.28 12.25
C LYS A 33 -28.12 9.24 13.77
N LEU A 34 -27.44 8.30 14.43
CA LEU A 34 -27.46 8.20 15.91
C LEU A 34 -26.55 9.21 16.62
N ILE A 35 -25.55 9.77 15.93
CA ILE A 35 -24.47 10.57 16.53
C ILE A 35 -24.90 12.02 16.89
N LYS A 36 -26.10 12.46 16.48
CA LYS A 36 -26.53 13.87 16.57
C LYS A 36 -27.49 14.24 17.73
N THR A 37 -27.69 13.36 18.71
CA THR A 37 -28.68 13.60 19.79
C THR A 37 -28.20 13.17 21.18
N LEU A 38 -27.27 13.92 21.78
CA LEU A 38 -27.09 14.00 23.24
C LEU A 38 -26.17 15.19 23.62
N ALA A 39 -26.75 16.21 24.27
CA ALA A 39 -26.05 17.35 24.86
C ALA A 39 -26.94 17.98 25.95
N VAL A 40 -26.33 18.58 26.99
CA VAL A 40 -26.96 19.02 28.28
C VAL A 40 -27.44 17.81 29.12
N GLY A 41 -27.11 17.61 30.42
CA GLY A 41 -26.27 18.29 31.44
C GLY A 41 -26.30 17.45 32.75
N VAL A 42 -26.04 17.87 34.01
CA VAL A 42 -25.59 19.13 34.65
C VAL A 42 -24.96 18.76 36.05
N MET A 43 -24.05 19.57 36.60
CA MET A 43 -23.61 19.67 38.03
C MET A 43 -23.01 18.48 38.83
N THR A 44 -21.67 18.49 38.92
CA THR A 44 -20.85 18.57 40.17
C THR A 44 -21.36 18.02 41.52
N ILE A 45 -20.60 17.06 42.08
CA ILE A 45 -20.07 17.11 43.46
C ILE A 45 -18.55 16.80 43.36
N GLY A 46 -17.71 17.44 44.18
CA GLY A 46 -16.25 17.28 44.13
C GLY A 46 -15.64 16.62 45.36
N ALA A 47 -14.57 15.84 45.16
CA ALA A 47 -13.60 15.45 46.17
C ALA A 47 -12.20 15.43 45.51
N ALA A 48 -11.20 16.02 46.16
CA ALA A 48 -9.89 16.24 45.55
C ALA A 48 -8.85 15.16 45.93
N SER A 49 -7.99 14.78 44.99
CA SER A 49 -6.72 14.10 45.24
C SER A 49 -5.79 14.16 44.03
N ALA A 50 -4.49 14.30 44.30
CA ALA A 50 -3.35 14.15 43.39
C ALA A 50 -3.38 14.90 42.03
N VAL A 51 -2.65 16.02 41.94
CA VAL A 51 -2.25 16.62 40.67
C VAL A 51 -1.15 15.79 40.01
N ALA A 52 -1.38 15.35 38.77
CA ALA A 52 -0.36 14.80 37.88
C ALA A 52 -0.66 15.18 36.42
N ALA A 53 -0.60 16.48 36.10
CA ALA A 53 -0.79 16.96 34.74
C ALA A 53 0.44 16.62 33.88
N ASN A 54 0.35 15.61 33.02
CA ASN A 54 1.34 15.38 31.98
C ASN A 54 0.87 16.03 30.67
N GLN A 55 1.46 17.17 30.31
CA GLN A 55 1.24 17.79 29.01
C GLN A 55 1.93 16.94 27.95
N GLN A 56 1.17 16.18 27.15
CA GLN A 56 1.74 15.38 26.08
C GLN A 56 2.15 16.29 24.91
N THR A 57 3.38 16.79 24.98
CA THR A 57 3.99 17.69 23.99
C THR A 57 4.11 17.00 22.63
N LYS A 58 3.95 17.78 21.55
CA LYS A 58 4.08 17.31 20.16
C LYS A 58 5.55 17.07 19.74
N THR A 59 6.26 16.20 20.46
CA THR A 59 7.67 15.86 20.21
C THR A 59 7.96 14.44 20.66
N ASP A 60 7.60 13.43 19.86
CA ASP A 60 8.24 12.10 19.87
C ASP A 60 7.89 11.32 18.58
N GLN A 61 8.26 11.90 17.43
CA GLN A 61 8.54 11.09 16.24
C GLN A 61 9.89 10.39 16.47
N SER A 62 9.98 9.10 16.17
CA SER A 62 11.25 8.37 16.21
C SER A 62 12.31 9.08 15.35
N PRO A 63 13.60 9.10 15.75
CA PRO A 63 14.68 9.61 14.92
C PRO A 63 14.67 9.04 13.49
N ALA A 64 14.28 7.76 13.33
CA ALA A 64 14.12 7.12 12.03
C ALA A 64 12.98 7.76 11.20
N SER A 65 11.79 7.92 11.78
CA SER A 65 10.64 8.57 11.12
C SER A 65 10.97 10.01 10.71
N LYS A 66 11.69 10.74 11.57
CA LYS A 66 12.15 12.11 11.27
C LYS A 66 13.18 12.12 10.14
N LEU A 67 14.24 11.31 10.20
CA LEU A 67 15.25 11.16 9.14
C LEU A 67 14.62 10.80 7.79
N MET A 68 13.56 9.99 7.81
CA MET A 68 12.80 9.61 6.62
C MET A 68 12.02 10.80 6.04
N GLN A 69 11.28 11.56 6.88
CA GLN A 69 10.61 12.79 6.42
C GLN A 69 11.60 13.84 5.87
N VAL A 70 12.86 13.89 6.33
CA VAL A 70 13.90 14.74 5.69
C VAL A 70 14.27 14.22 4.30
N ALA A 71 14.37 12.89 4.10
CA ALA A 71 14.66 12.30 2.79
C ALA A 71 13.52 12.48 1.79
N ASP A 72 12.27 12.46 2.26
CA ASP A 72 11.07 12.65 1.43
C ASP A 72 10.90 14.13 1.01
N ASN A 73 11.37 15.08 1.82
CA ASN A 73 11.31 16.53 1.57
C ASN A 73 12.63 17.16 1.06
N ALA A 74 13.69 16.37 0.87
CA ALA A 74 14.97 16.88 0.38
C ALA A 74 14.84 17.45 -1.04
N ALA A 75 15.43 18.63 -1.28
CA ALA A 75 15.72 19.10 -2.63
C ALA A 75 16.66 18.10 -3.32
N PRO A 76 16.56 17.88 -4.65
CA PRO A 76 17.48 17.00 -5.36
C PRO A 76 18.93 17.44 -5.13
N ASN A 77 19.77 16.52 -4.65
CA ASN A 77 21.21 16.71 -4.75
C ASN A 77 21.57 16.71 -6.25
N PRO A 78 22.18 17.79 -6.81
CA PRO A 78 22.57 17.81 -8.21
C PRO A 78 23.57 16.70 -8.57
N ASP A 79 24.26 16.15 -7.57
CA ASP A 79 25.25 15.07 -7.71
C ASP A 79 24.70 13.67 -7.29
N ASP A 80 23.39 13.48 -7.05
CA ASP A 80 22.85 12.10 -6.91
C ASP A 80 22.70 11.50 -8.32
N PRO A 81 23.40 10.39 -8.67
CA PRO A 81 23.22 9.73 -9.96
C PRO A 81 21.82 9.15 -10.19
N ASN A 82 20.92 9.26 -9.21
CA ASN A 82 19.51 8.84 -9.24
C ASN A 82 18.55 10.04 -9.15
N ALA A 83 19.04 11.27 -9.36
CA ALA A 83 18.24 12.48 -9.36
C ALA A 83 17.15 12.47 -10.46
N PRO A 84 16.00 13.16 -10.26
CA PRO A 84 14.98 13.29 -11.29
C PRO A 84 15.56 13.89 -12.59
N PRO A 85 15.23 13.36 -13.78
CA PRO A 85 15.87 13.76 -15.03
C PRO A 85 15.61 15.25 -15.38
N PRO A 86 16.54 15.95 -16.06
CA PRO A 86 16.38 17.37 -16.35
C PRO A 86 15.05 17.71 -17.04
N GLY A 87 14.33 18.71 -16.52
CA GLY A 87 12.99 19.09 -16.98
C GLY A 87 11.83 18.35 -16.32
N SER A 88 12.08 17.37 -15.45
CA SER A 88 11.05 16.70 -14.63
C SER A 88 10.46 17.57 -13.51
N ARG A 89 10.91 18.82 -13.34
CA ARG A 89 10.41 19.76 -12.34
C ARG A 89 10.16 21.16 -12.89
N LYS A 90 9.15 21.82 -12.30
CA LYS A 90 8.84 23.24 -12.45
C LYS A 90 9.84 24.11 -11.63
N PRO A 91 9.89 25.44 -11.85
CA PRO A 91 10.73 26.36 -11.07
C PRO A 91 10.38 26.46 -9.57
N ASP A 92 9.16 26.08 -9.18
CA ASP A 92 8.71 26.01 -7.77
C ASP A 92 9.14 24.69 -7.06
N GLY A 93 9.72 23.75 -7.81
CA GLY A 93 10.19 22.46 -7.31
C GLY A 93 9.17 21.31 -7.42
N ASP A 94 7.94 21.57 -7.87
CA ASP A 94 6.95 20.52 -8.17
C ASP A 94 7.36 19.66 -9.37
N ALA A 95 6.91 18.41 -9.37
CA ALA A 95 7.02 17.51 -10.52
C ALA A 95 6.27 18.04 -11.76
N VAL A 96 6.87 17.82 -12.93
CA VAL A 96 6.23 17.95 -14.24
C VAL A 96 5.67 16.59 -14.63
N TYR A 97 4.35 16.55 -14.80
CA TYR A 97 3.65 15.41 -15.38
C TYR A 97 3.13 15.81 -16.78
N PRO A 98 3.21 14.93 -17.80
CA PRO A 98 3.72 13.57 -17.71
C PRO A 98 5.25 13.46 -17.68
N ASN A 99 5.71 12.40 -17.03
CA ASN A 99 7.06 11.87 -17.09
C ASN A 99 7.02 10.40 -17.63
N PRO A 100 8.17 9.78 -17.96
CA PRO A 100 8.21 8.44 -18.56
C PRO A 100 7.57 7.31 -17.73
N VAL A 101 7.57 7.42 -16.40
CA VAL A 101 6.86 6.47 -15.50
C VAL A 101 5.35 6.65 -15.69
N SER A 102 4.86 7.88 -15.57
CA SER A 102 3.42 8.17 -15.69
C SER A 102 2.81 7.83 -17.06
N ASP A 103 3.59 7.89 -18.14
CA ASP A 103 3.12 7.49 -19.48
C ASP A 103 3.17 5.98 -19.70
N LEU A 104 4.15 5.29 -19.10
CA LEU A 104 4.15 3.82 -19.04
C LEU A 104 2.94 3.31 -18.24
N ALA A 105 2.65 3.92 -17.09
CA ALA A 105 1.49 3.58 -16.27
C ALA A 105 0.16 3.68 -17.02
N LYS A 106 -0.04 4.78 -17.79
CA LYS A 106 -1.24 4.95 -18.65
C LYS A 106 -1.32 3.87 -19.73
N LYS A 107 -0.19 3.55 -20.37
CA LYS A 107 -0.12 2.52 -21.41
C LYS A 107 -0.47 1.14 -20.86
N ASP A 108 -0.01 0.82 -19.65
CA ASP A 108 -0.25 -0.45 -18.98
C ASP A 108 -1.64 -0.49 -18.28
N GLY A 109 -2.43 0.58 -18.42
CA GLY A 109 -3.82 0.66 -17.96
C GLY A 109 -3.99 0.97 -16.47
N TYR A 110 -2.94 1.45 -15.81
CA TYR A 110 -2.97 1.76 -14.38
C TYR A 110 -3.55 3.15 -14.09
N LYS A 111 -4.34 3.24 -13.02
CA LYS A 111 -4.83 4.51 -12.46
C LYS A 111 -3.83 5.04 -11.43
N PHE A 112 -3.51 6.32 -11.46
CA PHE A 112 -2.87 6.99 -10.32
C PHE A 112 -3.94 7.37 -9.28
N ASP A 113 -3.75 6.95 -8.03
CA ASP A 113 -4.71 7.09 -6.94
C ASP A 113 -3.99 7.02 -5.58
N ASP A 114 -4.32 7.91 -4.65
CA ASP A 114 -3.68 7.95 -3.32
C ASP A 114 -2.12 8.04 -3.37
N GLY A 115 -1.57 8.65 -4.42
CA GLY A 115 -0.12 8.76 -4.62
C GLY A 115 0.58 7.50 -5.16
N ARG A 116 -0.17 6.43 -5.49
CA ARG A 116 0.33 5.17 -6.06
C ARG A 116 -0.30 4.89 -7.42
N TYR A 117 0.36 4.08 -8.26
CA TYR A 117 -0.31 3.44 -9.41
C TYR A 117 -1.04 2.17 -8.97
N ARG A 118 -2.25 1.95 -9.49
CA ARG A 118 -3.11 0.80 -9.15
C ARG A 118 -3.66 0.13 -10.40
N ASN A 119 -3.83 -1.19 -10.35
CA ASN A 119 -4.48 -1.96 -11.41
C ASN A 119 -6.01 -1.74 -11.42
N LYS A 120 -6.71 -2.37 -12.37
CA LYS A 120 -8.19 -2.33 -12.48
C LYS A 120 -8.95 -2.88 -11.26
N ASP A 121 -8.30 -3.65 -10.40
CA ASP A 121 -8.87 -4.31 -9.22
C ASP A 121 -8.59 -3.52 -7.92
N GLY A 122 -7.70 -2.51 -7.99
CA GLY A 122 -7.30 -1.64 -6.88
C GLY A 122 -5.94 -1.98 -6.27
N ASP A 123 -5.32 -3.11 -6.62
CA ASP A 123 -4.01 -3.49 -6.07
C ASP A 123 -2.92 -2.52 -6.56
N PRO A 124 -2.05 -2.03 -5.66
CA PRO A 124 -0.94 -1.16 -6.05
C PRO A 124 0.04 -1.90 -6.97
N GLN A 125 0.51 -1.23 -8.03
CA GLN A 125 1.43 -1.81 -9.01
C GLN A 125 2.72 -1.01 -9.11
N PRO A 126 3.89 -1.67 -9.21
CA PRO A 126 5.12 -1.00 -9.59
C PRO A 126 5.08 -0.58 -11.06
N VAL A 127 5.66 0.56 -11.36
CA VAL A 127 5.92 1.02 -12.72
C VAL A 127 7.42 1.25 -12.85
N VAL A 128 8.06 0.49 -13.76
CA VAL A 128 9.52 0.46 -13.91
C VAL A 128 9.88 0.66 -15.37
N THR A 129 10.71 1.66 -15.65
CA THR A 129 11.21 1.94 -17.01
C THR A 129 12.33 0.99 -17.40
N LYS A 130 12.73 0.99 -18.68
CA LYS A 130 13.82 0.14 -19.19
C LYS A 130 15.20 0.48 -18.63
N ASP A 131 15.36 1.73 -18.19
CA ASP A 131 16.52 2.27 -17.49
C ASP A 131 16.45 2.06 -15.96
N TYR A 132 15.39 1.41 -15.46
CA TYR A 132 15.12 1.14 -14.04
C TYR A 132 14.91 2.38 -13.16
N THR A 133 14.41 3.47 -13.76
CA THR A 133 13.66 4.51 -13.03
C THR A 133 12.30 3.93 -12.61
N VAL A 134 11.87 4.23 -11.39
CA VAL A 134 10.65 3.64 -10.80
C VAL A 134 9.65 4.71 -10.33
N ASP A 135 8.38 4.32 -10.14
CA ASP A 135 7.39 5.15 -9.46
C ASP A 135 7.78 5.46 -8.00
N TRP A 136 7.18 6.52 -7.44
CA TRP A 136 7.46 6.96 -6.08
C TRP A 136 7.16 5.88 -5.02
N GLY A 137 6.10 5.10 -5.19
CA GLY A 137 5.75 4.00 -4.29
C GLY A 137 6.84 2.93 -4.27
N THR A 138 7.26 2.45 -5.44
CA THR A 138 8.37 1.49 -5.58
C THR A 138 9.70 2.02 -5.02
N TRP A 139 9.96 3.33 -5.14
CA TRP A 139 11.13 3.96 -4.53
C TRP A 139 11.05 4.03 -3.00
N ASN A 140 9.92 4.49 -2.45
CA ASN A 140 9.71 4.53 -1.00
C ASN A 140 9.77 3.11 -0.42
N GLY A 141 9.14 2.14 -1.10
CA GLY A 141 9.18 0.72 -0.77
C GLY A 141 10.59 0.15 -0.72
N PHE A 142 11.49 0.52 -1.64
CA PHE A 142 12.91 0.13 -1.57
C PHE A 142 13.56 0.59 -0.26
N ARG A 143 13.25 1.81 0.21
CA ARG A 143 13.75 2.34 1.49
C ARG A 143 13.14 1.58 2.66
N ARG A 144 11.81 1.59 2.82
CA ARG A 144 11.10 0.95 3.94
C ARG A 144 11.42 -0.55 4.06
N TYR A 145 11.61 -1.23 2.94
CA TYR A 145 12.08 -2.62 2.91
C TYR A 145 13.49 -2.77 3.54
N HIS A 146 14.42 -1.87 3.24
CA HIS A 146 15.76 -1.85 3.84
C HIS A 146 15.81 -1.24 5.25
N ASP A 147 14.73 -0.60 5.73
CA ASP A 147 14.62 -0.17 7.13
C ASP A 147 14.13 -1.31 8.05
N ALA A 148 13.26 -2.21 7.57
CA ALA A 148 12.58 -3.19 8.44
C ALA A 148 12.54 -4.65 7.95
N CYS A 149 12.52 -4.91 6.63
CA CYS A 149 12.26 -6.25 6.08
C CYS A 149 13.54 -7.02 5.70
N HIS A 150 14.55 -6.31 5.20
CA HIS A 150 15.78 -6.90 4.64
C HIS A 150 16.59 -7.73 5.64
N VAL A 151 16.48 -7.42 6.93
CA VAL A 151 17.21 -8.11 8.03
C VAL A 151 16.84 -9.59 8.11
N CYS A 152 15.59 -9.92 7.80
CA CYS A 152 15.10 -11.31 7.71
C CYS A 152 15.04 -11.80 6.26
N HIS A 153 14.47 -11.02 5.35
CA HIS A 153 14.20 -11.44 3.97
C HIS A 153 15.35 -11.17 2.98
N GLY A 154 16.53 -10.84 3.49
CA GLY A 154 17.75 -10.58 2.73
C GLY A 154 17.73 -9.27 1.94
N PRO A 155 18.87 -8.83 1.40
CA PRO A 155 18.90 -7.73 0.44
C PRO A 155 18.08 -8.09 -0.81
N ASN A 156 17.50 -7.07 -1.47
CA ASN A 156 16.79 -7.23 -2.74
C ASN A 156 15.61 -8.23 -2.75
N ALA A 157 15.03 -8.57 -1.58
CA ALA A 157 13.96 -9.56 -1.40
C ALA A 157 14.31 -10.99 -1.83
N LEU A 158 15.61 -11.33 -1.86
CA LEU A 158 16.13 -12.62 -2.31
C LEU A 158 16.12 -13.73 -1.24
N GLY A 159 15.68 -13.43 -0.01
CA GLY A 159 15.59 -14.37 1.10
C GLY A 159 16.89 -14.53 1.90
N SER A 160 16.83 -15.36 2.93
CA SER A 160 17.97 -15.74 3.76
C SER A 160 17.81 -17.18 4.28
N THR A 161 18.73 -17.63 5.14
CA THR A 161 18.55 -18.87 5.94
C THR A 161 17.45 -18.76 7.00
N PHE A 162 16.97 -17.55 7.32
CA PHE A 162 15.96 -17.29 8.33
C PHE A 162 14.55 -17.07 7.75
N ALA A 163 14.42 -16.42 6.59
CA ALA A 163 13.12 -16.08 6.01
C ALA A 163 13.10 -16.20 4.46
N PRO A 164 11.94 -16.51 3.85
CA PRO A 164 11.84 -16.80 2.42
C PRO A 164 12.09 -15.60 1.51
N ALA A 165 12.47 -15.88 0.26
CA ALA A 165 12.56 -14.89 -0.81
C ALA A 165 11.16 -14.33 -1.13
N LEU A 166 10.93 -13.04 -0.85
CA LEU A 166 9.65 -12.40 -1.11
C LEU A 166 9.47 -12.10 -2.61
N ALA A 167 10.57 -11.94 -3.37
CA ALA A 167 10.55 -11.87 -4.83
C ALA A 167 9.96 -13.14 -5.47
N GLU A 168 10.26 -14.33 -4.93
CA GLU A 168 9.62 -15.58 -5.36
C GLU A 168 8.18 -15.69 -4.84
N SER A 169 7.93 -15.24 -3.60
CA SER A 169 6.61 -15.34 -2.96
C SER A 169 5.54 -14.53 -3.69
N LEU A 170 5.84 -13.30 -4.13
CA LEU A 170 4.88 -12.45 -4.86
C LEU A 170 4.64 -12.87 -6.34
N LYS A 171 5.21 -13.99 -6.81
CA LYS A 171 4.85 -14.57 -8.12
C LYS A 171 3.44 -15.17 -8.10
N THR A 172 3.02 -15.69 -6.94
CA THR A 172 1.73 -16.36 -6.75
C THR A 172 0.90 -15.79 -5.59
N MET A 173 1.51 -15.09 -4.64
CA MET A 173 0.80 -14.38 -3.56
C MET A 173 0.13 -13.11 -4.08
N ASP A 174 -1.16 -12.96 -3.75
CA ASP A 174 -1.94 -11.75 -4.02
C ASP A 174 -1.71 -10.65 -2.96
N TYR A 175 -2.16 -9.44 -3.27
CA TYR A 175 -1.97 -8.26 -2.42
C TYR A 175 -2.68 -8.39 -1.05
N ASN A 176 -3.88 -8.97 -0.98
CA ASN A 176 -4.61 -9.11 0.28
C ASN A 176 -3.94 -10.14 1.20
N THR A 177 -3.46 -11.26 0.65
CA THR A 177 -2.65 -12.24 1.39
C THR A 177 -1.34 -11.64 1.88
N PHE A 178 -0.68 -10.78 1.09
CA PHE A 178 0.50 -10.04 1.54
C PHE A 178 0.17 -9.11 2.73
N VAL A 179 -0.85 -8.26 2.60
CA VAL A 179 -1.28 -7.33 3.65
C VAL A 179 -1.67 -8.07 4.93
N ALA A 180 -2.43 -9.15 4.83
CA ALA A 180 -2.79 -10.00 5.97
C ALA A 180 -1.56 -10.65 6.64
N THR A 181 -0.58 -11.08 5.86
CA THR A 181 0.66 -11.69 6.38
C THR A 181 1.55 -10.68 7.10
N VAL A 182 1.69 -9.46 6.58
CA VAL A 182 2.50 -8.40 7.22
C VAL A 182 1.81 -7.85 8.47
N SER A 183 0.50 -7.57 8.38
CA SER A 183 -0.26 -7.03 9.51
C SER A 183 -0.48 -8.05 10.63
N GLY A 184 -0.84 -9.30 10.31
CA GLY A 184 -1.05 -10.37 11.29
C GLY A 184 0.22 -11.04 11.79
N GLY A 185 1.34 -10.93 11.07
CA GLY A 185 2.50 -11.79 11.25
C GLY A 185 2.23 -13.22 10.79
N ARG A 186 3.22 -14.11 10.97
CA ARG A 186 3.09 -15.51 10.55
C ARG A 186 4.03 -16.44 11.31
N VAL A 187 3.50 -17.53 11.84
CA VAL A 187 4.28 -18.63 12.40
C VAL A 187 4.30 -19.81 11.41
N VAL A 188 5.46 -20.43 11.21
CA VAL A 188 5.62 -21.64 10.38
C VAL A 188 6.54 -22.63 11.08
N ASN A 189 6.03 -23.84 11.35
CA ASN A 189 6.85 -24.95 11.83
C ASN A 189 7.37 -25.78 10.65
N ARG A 190 8.70 -25.99 10.58
CA ARG A 190 9.38 -26.79 9.55
C ARG A 190 10.41 -27.69 10.22
N ALA A 191 10.24 -29.01 10.06
CA ALA A 191 11.14 -30.03 10.59
C ALA A 191 11.45 -29.93 12.12
N GLY A 192 10.49 -29.43 12.90
CA GLY A 192 10.63 -29.20 14.35
C GLY A 192 11.16 -27.83 14.74
N THR A 193 11.62 -27.01 13.78
CA THR A 193 12.00 -25.61 14.02
C THR A 193 10.81 -24.69 13.74
N GLU A 194 10.51 -23.81 14.69
CA GLU A 194 9.53 -22.74 14.52
C GLU A 194 10.18 -21.47 13.94
N TYR A 195 9.55 -20.91 12.91
CA TYR A 195 9.95 -19.65 12.28
C TYR A 195 8.83 -18.63 12.49
N VAL A 196 9.15 -17.50 13.11
CA VAL A 196 8.20 -16.42 13.44
C VAL A 196 8.52 -15.17 12.65
N MET A 197 7.60 -14.77 11.78
CA MET A 197 7.51 -13.42 11.23
C MET A 197 6.64 -12.57 12.18
N PRO A 198 7.17 -11.49 12.78
CA PRO A 198 6.39 -10.61 13.65
C PRO A 198 5.19 -9.97 12.95
N SER A 199 4.19 -9.60 13.73
CA SER A 199 3.11 -8.70 13.30
C SER A 199 3.62 -7.26 13.23
N PHE A 200 3.39 -6.60 12.09
CA PHE A 200 3.63 -5.16 11.93
C PHE A 200 2.33 -4.34 11.95
N GLY A 201 1.19 -4.95 12.27
CA GLY A 201 -0.13 -4.32 12.16
C GLY A 201 -0.36 -3.06 13.03
N SER A 202 0.49 -2.82 14.02
CA SER A 202 0.50 -1.61 14.86
C SER A 202 1.62 -0.61 14.51
N ASP A 203 2.55 -0.94 13.62
CA ASP A 203 3.65 -0.05 13.24
C ASP A 203 3.25 0.84 12.05
N LYS A 204 3.02 2.13 12.32
CA LYS A 204 2.76 3.14 11.29
C LYS A 204 3.86 3.24 10.24
N ASN A 205 5.13 2.98 10.58
CA ASN A 205 6.24 3.07 9.64
C ASN A 205 6.17 2.00 8.55
N ILE A 206 5.37 0.94 8.76
CA ILE A 206 5.07 -0.11 7.79
C ILE A 206 3.65 0.05 7.24
N MET A 207 2.64 0.16 8.11
CA MET A 207 1.24 0.11 7.68
C MET A 207 0.78 1.33 6.85
N CYS A 208 1.40 2.51 7.02
CA CYS A 208 1.13 3.67 6.15
C CYS A 208 1.78 3.57 4.76
N TYR A 209 2.68 2.61 4.57
CA TYR A 209 3.52 2.45 3.38
C TYR A 209 3.53 0.99 2.88
N ILE A 210 2.51 0.20 3.24
CA ILE A 210 2.46 -1.23 2.94
C ILE A 210 2.25 -1.50 1.45
N ASP A 211 1.48 -0.65 0.78
CA ASP A 211 1.38 -0.58 -0.69
C ASP A 211 2.74 -0.35 -1.34
N ASP A 212 3.56 0.57 -0.79
CA ASP A 212 4.87 0.93 -1.33
C ASP A 212 5.87 -0.23 -1.17
N ILE A 213 5.88 -0.86 0.02
CA ILE A 213 6.69 -2.07 0.27
C ILE A 213 6.24 -3.21 -0.67
N TYR A 214 4.92 -3.35 -0.92
CA TYR A 214 4.42 -4.32 -1.89
C TYR A 214 4.89 -4.02 -3.32
N THR A 215 4.78 -2.78 -3.82
CA THR A 215 5.23 -2.47 -5.20
C THR A 215 6.71 -2.70 -5.37
N TYR A 216 7.55 -2.32 -4.38
CA TYR A 216 8.97 -2.67 -4.39
C TYR A 216 9.20 -4.17 -4.55
N ILE A 217 8.63 -5.00 -3.66
CA ILE A 217 8.81 -6.46 -3.70
C ILE A 217 8.22 -7.03 -5.00
N LYS A 218 7.11 -6.47 -5.50
CA LYS A 218 6.47 -6.89 -6.75
C LYS A 218 7.36 -6.57 -7.96
N ALA A 219 8.08 -5.46 -7.96
CA ALA A 219 9.08 -5.14 -8.98
C ALA A 219 10.23 -6.15 -9.00
N ARG A 220 10.66 -6.64 -7.82
CA ARG A 220 11.62 -7.77 -7.71
C ARG A 220 11.04 -9.04 -8.33
N SER A 221 9.76 -9.30 -8.04
CA SER A 221 9.05 -10.52 -8.42
C SER A 221 8.78 -10.63 -9.91
N LEU A 222 8.40 -9.51 -10.54
CA LEU A 222 8.25 -9.39 -11.99
C LEU A 222 9.59 -9.68 -12.70
N TYR A 223 10.69 -9.06 -12.26
CA TYR A 223 12.03 -9.32 -12.82
C TYR A 223 12.48 -10.77 -12.65
N ALA A 224 12.14 -11.40 -11.51
CA ALA A 224 12.40 -12.81 -11.28
C ALA A 224 11.49 -13.75 -12.12
N THR A 225 10.53 -13.21 -12.85
CA THR A 225 9.59 -13.94 -13.73
C THR A 225 9.91 -13.72 -15.21
N ASP A 226 10.11 -12.46 -15.64
CA ASP A 226 10.72 -12.07 -16.91
C ASP A 226 11.65 -10.88 -16.65
N SER A 227 12.93 -11.03 -16.96
CA SER A 227 13.96 -10.00 -16.75
C SER A 227 13.82 -8.76 -17.64
N LYS A 228 12.84 -8.74 -18.55
CA LYS A 228 12.38 -7.56 -19.31
C LYS A 228 11.34 -6.71 -18.55
N THR A 229 10.92 -7.16 -17.37
CA THR A 229 9.88 -6.54 -16.54
C THR A 229 10.40 -6.29 -15.12
N GLY A 230 9.80 -5.35 -14.38
CA GLY A 230 10.23 -5.06 -13.02
C GLY A 230 11.69 -4.56 -12.92
N MET A 231 12.37 -4.88 -11.82
CA MET A 231 13.69 -4.30 -11.48
C MET A 231 14.75 -5.35 -11.07
N PRO A 232 15.98 -5.31 -11.65
CA PRO A 232 17.10 -6.19 -11.29
C PRO A 232 17.66 -5.91 -9.89
N PRO A 233 18.42 -6.83 -9.26
CA PRO A 233 19.08 -6.60 -7.97
C PRO A 233 19.92 -5.30 -7.93
N GLY A 234 19.61 -4.42 -6.98
CA GLY A 234 20.20 -3.09 -6.85
C GLY A 234 19.27 -2.06 -6.18
N ARG A 235 19.81 -0.85 -5.96
CA ARG A 235 19.02 0.39 -5.80
C ARG A 235 18.31 0.68 -7.13
N PRO A 236 17.09 1.23 -7.17
CA PRO A 236 16.53 1.76 -8.42
C PRO A 236 17.44 2.85 -8.99
N ASN A 237 17.58 2.95 -10.31
CA ASN A 237 18.50 3.90 -10.95
C ASN A 237 18.00 5.35 -10.92
N GLY A 238 16.72 5.55 -10.59
CA GLY A 238 16.05 6.84 -10.56
C GLY A 238 14.66 6.70 -9.99
N ARG A 239 13.99 7.81 -9.75
CA ARG A 239 12.60 7.84 -9.28
C ARG A 239 11.76 8.91 -9.98
N GLU A 240 10.47 8.62 -10.05
CA GLU A 240 9.45 9.65 -10.15
C GLU A 240 9.48 10.55 -8.90
N ASP A 241 9.16 11.82 -9.11
CA ASP A 241 9.06 12.78 -8.01
C ASP A 241 7.80 12.56 -7.16
N VAL A 242 7.91 12.93 -5.88
CA VAL A 242 6.86 12.70 -4.89
C VAL A 242 5.70 13.67 -5.12
N SER A 243 4.55 13.12 -5.54
CA SER A 243 3.37 13.91 -5.90
C SER A 243 2.71 14.58 -4.69
N PRO A 244 1.89 15.62 -4.87
CA PRO A 244 1.11 16.22 -3.78
C PRO A 244 0.18 15.21 -3.08
N GLU A 245 -0.40 14.28 -3.84
CA GLU A 245 -1.24 13.19 -3.31
C GLU A 245 -0.42 12.23 -2.45
N ALA A 246 0.79 11.87 -2.88
CA ALA A 246 1.69 10.99 -2.12
C ALA A 246 2.18 11.63 -0.81
N LYS A 247 2.45 12.95 -0.81
CA LYS A 247 2.73 13.70 0.43
C LYS A 247 1.52 13.65 1.37
N LYS A 248 0.33 14.00 0.84
CA LYS A 248 -0.91 14.00 1.62
C LYS A 248 -1.25 12.62 2.20
N ALA A 249 -1.08 11.54 1.44
CA ALA A 249 -1.34 10.18 1.89
C ALA A 249 -0.38 9.74 3.01
N ALA A 250 0.88 10.18 2.96
CA ALA A 250 1.82 10.00 4.06
C ALA A 250 1.38 10.79 5.31
N ASP A 251 1.15 12.10 5.17
CA ASP A 251 0.79 13.00 6.27
C ASP A 251 -0.52 12.59 6.96
N ASP A 252 -1.58 12.27 6.19
CA ASP A 252 -2.89 11.80 6.68
C ASP A 252 -2.76 10.54 7.57
N CYS A 253 -1.78 9.68 7.28
CA CYS A 253 -1.59 8.41 7.98
C CYS A 253 -0.61 8.51 9.15
N THR A 254 0.52 9.23 9.01
CA THR A 254 1.50 9.37 10.08
C THR A 254 1.04 10.31 11.19
N GLY A 255 0.44 11.45 10.83
CA GLY A 255 0.05 12.53 11.75
C GLY A 255 1.20 13.47 12.15
#